data_AF-C1DVE7-F1
#
_entry.id   AF-C1DVE7-F1
#
_cell.length_a   1.000
_cell.length_b   1.000
_cell.length_c   1.000
_cell.angle_alpha   90.00
_cell.angle_beta   90.00
_cell.angle_gamma   90.00
#
_symmetry.space_group_name_H-M   'P 1'
#
loop_
_entity.id
_entity.type
_entity.pdbx_description
1 polymer ?
#
loop_
_entity_poly.entity_id
_entity_poly.type
_entity_poly.pdbx_seq_one_letter_code
_entity_poly.pdbx_strand_id
1 'polypeptide(L)'
;MGRISSQILKELLDKIDRLVLEAQISEESYYLEDLGKLVNEIEGYLQNGLLDESSAKIILEKVQLISNIIQEKSNKIIKILEDKQKEEKLIQQAQKLLSEIV
;
A
#
# COMPACT_ATOMS: atom_id res chain seq x y z
N MET A 1 2.52 -27.86 20.14
CA MET A 1 2.09 -26.61 19.49
C MET A 1 3.32 -25.99 18.85
N GLY A 2 3.55 -25.90 17.56
CA GLY A 2 2.80 -26.25 16.36
C GLY A 2 3.32 -25.33 15.25
N ARG A 3 4.64 -25.36 14.97
CA ARG A 3 5.29 -24.46 14.00
C ARG A 3 4.55 -24.50 12.66
N ILE A 4 4.43 -23.35 11.97
CA ILE A 4 3.83 -23.36 10.63
C ILE A 4 4.69 -24.24 9.72
N SER A 5 4.05 -25.06 8.89
CA SER A 5 4.80 -25.88 7.95
C SER A 5 5.46 -24.97 6.90
N SER A 6 6.63 -25.38 6.40
CA SER A 6 7.31 -24.69 5.30
C SER A 6 6.40 -24.49 4.07
N GLN A 7 5.41 -25.37 3.89
CA GLN A 7 4.39 -25.26 2.84
C GLN A 7 3.46 -24.05 3.06
N ILE A 8 2.96 -23.86 4.28
CA ILE A 8 2.08 -22.72 4.62
C ILE A 8 2.85 -21.40 4.51
N LEU A 9 4.11 -21.38 4.96
CA LEU A 9 4.97 -20.21 4.80
C LEU A 9 5.15 -19.85 3.32
N LYS A 10 5.41 -20.86 2.49
CA LYS A 10 5.59 -20.66 1.06
C LYS A 10 4.31 -20.11 0.40
N GLU A 11 3.14 -20.64 0.75
CA GLU A 11 1.86 -20.14 0.24
C GLU A 11 1.61 -18.67 0.65
N LEU A 12 1.99 -18.29 1.87
CA LEU A 12 1.93 -16.89 2.32
C LEU A 12 2.85 -15.99 1.51
N LEU A 13 4.10 -16.43 1.28
CA LEU A 13 5.07 -15.67 0.50
C LEU A 13 4.63 -15.52 -0.96
N ASP A 14 4.10 -16.59 -1.56
CA ASP A 14 3.60 -16.56 -2.93
C ASP A 14 2.39 -15.61 -3.07
N LYS A 15 1.50 -15.57 -2.06
CA LYS A 15 0.39 -14.59 -2.01
C LYS A 15 0.89 -13.16 -1.89
N ILE A 16 1.91 -12.92 -1.06
CA ILE A 16 2.51 -11.59 -0.94
C ILE A 16 3.09 -11.15 -2.27
N ASP A 17 3.89 -12.01 -2.91
CA ASP A 17 4.57 -11.66 -4.16
C ASP A 17 3.58 -11.34 -5.27
N ARG A 18 2.47 -12.07 -5.32
CA ARG A 18 1.36 -11.77 -6.22
C ARG A 18 0.73 -10.41 -5.94
N LEU A 19 0.36 -10.12 -4.69
CA LEU A 19 -0.28 -8.85 -4.31
C LEU A 19 0.66 -7.65 -4.54
N VAL A 20 1.96 -7.83 -4.30
CA VAL A 20 2.99 -6.82 -4.58
C VAL A 20 3.06 -6.51 -6.08
N LEU A 21 3.10 -7.54 -6.92
CA LEU A 21 3.11 -7.37 -8.38
C LEU A 21 1.84 -6.68 -8.86
N GLU A 22 0.68 -7.12 -8.37
CA GLU A 22 -0.62 -6.53 -8.71
C GLU A 22 -0.72 -5.06 -8.25
N ALA A 23 -0.24 -4.74 -7.05
CA ALA A 23 -0.19 -3.37 -6.54
C ALA A 23 0.75 -2.46 -7.36
N GLN A 24 1.84 -2.98 -7.91
CA GLN A 24 2.73 -2.19 -8.77
C GLN A 24 2.12 -1.87 -10.12
N ILE A 25 1.30 -2.78 -10.67
CA ILE A 25 0.78 -2.69 -12.04
C ILE A 25 -0.61 -2.04 -12.09
N SER A 26 -1.46 -2.27 -11.08
CA SER A 26 -2.86 -1.87 -11.11
C SER A 26 -3.13 -0.57 -10.35
N GLU A 27 -4.04 0.25 -10.88
CA GLU A 27 -4.52 1.49 -10.27
C GLU A 27 -5.69 1.28 -9.30
N GLU A 28 -6.21 0.05 -9.19
CA GLU A 28 -7.38 -0.24 -8.36
C GLU A 28 -7.01 -0.31 -6.86
N SER A 29 -7.96 0.06 -6.00
CA SER A 29 -7.74 0.25 -4.56
C SER A 29 -7.89 -1.03 -3.71
N TYR A 30 -8.44 -2.11 -4.27
CA TYR A 30 -8.78 -3.32 -3.50
C TYR A 30 -7.55 -4.07 -2.96
N TYR A 31 -6.40 -3.97 -3.64
CA TYR A 31 -5.17 -4.63 -3.20
C TYR A 31 -4.64 -4.10 -1.86
N LEU A 32 -4.94 -2.84 -1.50
CA LEU A 32 -4.52 -2.27 -0.22
C LEU A 32 -5.24 -2.95 0.96
N GLU A 33 -6.51 -3.31 0.76
CA GLU A 33 -7.29 -4.02 1.76
C GLU A 33 -6.79 -5.45 1.94
N ASP A 34 -6.48 -6.12 0.83
CA ASP A 34 -5.94 -7.49 0.84
C ASP A 34 -4.52 -7.55 1.43
N LEU A 35 -3.70 -6.52 1.19
CA LEU A 35 -2.42 -6.34 1.87
C LEU A 35 -2.59 -6.14 3.38
N GLY A 36 -3.58 -5.34 3.79
CA GLY A 36 -3.90 -5.16 5.21
C GLY A 36 -4.35 -6.45 5.91
N LYS A 37 -5.20 -7.25 5.25
CA LYS A 37 -5.62 -8.58 5.77
C LYS A 37 -4.43 -9.49 5.96
N LEU A 38 -3.50 -9.48 5.01
CA LEU A 38 -2.34 -10.35 5.01
C LEU A 38 -1.33 -9.96 6.10
N VAL A 39 -1.15 -8.66 6.39
CA VAL A 39 -0.39 -8.18 7.55
C VAL A 39 -0.99 -8.67 8.87
N ASN A 40 -2.32 -8.61 9.02
CA ASN A 40 -2.99 -9.11 10.23
C ASN A 40 -2.81 -10.63 10.41
N GLU A 41 -2.83 -11.39 9.31
CA GLU A 41 -2.61 -12.84 9.34
C GLU A 41 -1.19 -13.17 9.82
N ILE A 42 -0.20 -12.43 9.31
CA ILE A 42 1.20 -12.47 9.71
C ILE A 42 1.37 -12.18 11.22
N GLU A 43 0.76 -11.10 11.71
CA GLU A 43 0.83 -10.73 13.13
C GLU A 43 0.24 -11.83 14.01
N GLY A 44 -0.86 -12.45 13.56
CA GLY A 44 -1.46 -13.61 14.22
C GLY A 44 -0.50 -14.79 14.35
N TYR A 45 0.29 -15.10 13.30
CA TYR A 45 1.29 -16.17 13.38
C TYR A 45 2.46 -15.83 14.32
N LEU A 46 2.84 -14.56 14.38
CA LEU A 46 3.90 -14.04 15.26
C LEU A 46 3.49 -14.09 16.73
N GLN A 47 2.30 -13.59 17.07
CA GLN A 47 1.77 -13.59 18.44
C GLN A 47 1.57 -15.00 19.00
N ASN A 48 1.22 -15.95 18.14
CA ASN A 48 1.03 -17.34 18.53
C ASN A 48 2.35 -18.15 18.63
N GLY A 49 3.50 -17.53 18.38
CA GLY A 49 4.81 -18.20 18.44
C GLY A 49 4.99 -19.30 17.41
N LEU A 50 4.24 -19.23 16.30
CA LEU A 50 4.20 -20.26 15.27
C LEU A 50 5.30 -20.07 14.21
N LEU A 51 5.93 -18.89 14.19
CA LEU A 51 7.00 -18.48 13.28
C LEU A 51 8.38 -18.55 13.95
N ASP A 52 9.36 -19.12 13.25
CA ASP A 52 10.77 -19.01 13.62
C ASP A 52 11.36 -17.66 13.16
N GLU A 53 12.51 -17.30 13.71
CA GLU A 53 13.19 -16.01 13.48
C GLU A 53 13.52 -15.75 11.99
N SER A 54 13.90 -16.80 11.24
CA SER A 54 14.20 -16.66 9.81
C SER A 54 12.92 -16.35 9.01
N SER A 55 11.83 -17.06 9.32
CA SER A 55 10.54 -16.85 8.67
C SER A 55 9.95 -15.48 9.01
N ALA A 56 10.09 -15.04 10.27
CA ALA A 56 9.67 -13.70 10.69
C ALA A 56 10.45 -12.59 9.96
N LYS A 57 11.75 -12.79 9.71
CA LYS A 57 12.57 -11.83 8.98
C LYS A 57 12.14 -11.65 7.53
N ILE A 58 11.87 -12.75 6.82
CA ILE A 58 11.39 -12.71 5.42
C ILE A 58 10.05 -11.96 5.37
N ILE A 59 9.17 -12.26 6.30
CA ILE A 59 7.86 -11.61 6.41
C ILE A 59 8.01 -10.09 6.65
N LEU A 60 8.89 -9.66 7.56
CA LEU A 60 9.16 -8.25 7.83
C LEU A 60 9.69 -7.51 6.58
N GLU A 61 10.61 -8.13 5.83
CA GLU A 61 11.13 -7.56 4.58
C GLU A 61 10.01 -7.34 3.56
N LYS A 62 9.07 -8.29 3.46
CA LYS A 62 7.91 -8.19 2.59
C LYS A 62 6.93 -7.09 3.04
N VAL A 63 6.63 -6.99 4.32
CA VAL A 63 5.80 -5.91 4.89
C VAL A 63 6.42 -4.54 4.60
N GLN A 64 7.75 -4.43 4.72
CA GLN A 64 8.46 -3.19 4.42
C GLN A 64 8.37 -2.81 2.94
N LEU A 65 8.49 -3.79 2.03
CA LEU A 65 8.30 -3.58 0.60
C LEU A 65 6.89 -3.04 0.30
N ILE A 66 5.87 -3.64 0.91
CA ILE A 66 4.48 -3.21 0.79
C ILE A 66 4.31 -1.76 1.26
N SER A 67 4.84 -1.44 2.45
CA SER A 67 4.79 -0.08 3.01
C SER A 67 5.39 0.96 2.05
N ASN A 68 6.50 0.62 1.41
CA ASN A 68 7.16 1.51 0.44
C ASN A 68 6.27 1.77 -0.79
N ILE A 69 5.62 0.73 -1.33
CA ILE A 69 4.70 0.85 -2.48
C ILE A 69 3.53 1.77 -2.14
N ILE A 70 2.92 1.57 -0.98
CA ILE A 70 1.80 2.38 -0.50
C ILE A 70 2.22 3.84 -0.37
N GLN A 71 3.39 4.08 0.22
CA GLN A 71 3.91 5.43 0.42
C GLN A 71 4.21 6.13 -0.91
N GLU A 72 4.78 5.43 -1.89
CA GLU A 72 5.02 5.99 -3.23
C GLU A 72 3.72 6.39 -3.94
N LYS A 73 2.69 5.51 -3.88
CA LYS A 73 1.38 5.82 -4.47
C LYS A 73 0.69 6.99 -3.77
N SER A 74 0.75 7.03 -2.45
CA SER A 74 0.21 8.14 -1.66
C SER A 74 0.86 9.47 -2.06
N ASN A 75 2.19 9.50 -2.20
CA ASN A 75 2.92 10.68 -2.65
C ASN A 75 2.50 11.14 -4.06
N LYS A 76 2.26 10.21 -5.00
CA LYS A 76 1.74 10.52 -6.34
C LYS A 76 0.36 11.17 -6.27
N ILE A 77 -0.54 10.62 -5.45
CA ILE A 77 -1.89 11.18 -5.25
C ILE A 77 -1.82 12.58 -4.63
N ILE A 78 -1.00 12.78 -3.60
CA ILE A 78 -0.79 14.09 -2.98
C ILE A 78 -0.35 15.11 -4.01
N LYS A 79 0.62 14.78 -4.86
CA LYS A 79 1.09 15.68 -5.92
C LYS A 79 -0.02 16.05 -6.92
N ILE A 80 -0.83 15.08 -7.33
CA ILE A 80 -1.98 15.34 -8.21
C ILE A 80 -2.98 16.29 -7.54
N LEU A 81 -3.26 16.09 -6.26
CA LEU A 81 -4.16 16.96 -5.49
C LEU A 81 -3.60 18.38 -5.35
N GLU A 82 -2.30 18.54 -5.09
CA GLU A 82 -1.63 19.84 -5.04
C GLU A 82 -1.71 20.58 -6.38
N ASP A 83 -1.51 19.87 -7.50
CA ASP A 83 -1.57 20.48 -8.82
C ASP A 83 -3.02 20.88 -9.18
N LYS A 84 -4.02 20.05 -8.86
CA LYS A 84 -5.44 20.43 -9.00
C LYS A 84 -5.81 21.65 -8.15
N GLN A 85 -5.29 21.75 -6.92
CA GLN A 85 -5.54 22.91 -6.07
C GLN A 85 -4.93 24.21 -6.65
N LYS A 86 -3.77 24.12 -7.32
CA LYS A 86 -3.19 25.27 -8.04
C LYS A 86 -4.05 25.67 -9.23
N GLU A 87 -4.51 24.70 -10.03
CA GLU A 87 -5.41 24.95 -11.15
C GLU A 87 -6.70 25.65 -10.70
N GLU A 88 -7.31 25.19 -9.61
CA GLU A 88 -8.53 25.79 -9.07
C GLU A 88 -8.31 27.25 -8.62
N LYS A 89 -7.16 27.55 -8.00
CA LYS A 89 -6.79 28.94 -7.65
C LYS A 89 -6.64 29.83 -8.89
N LEU A 90 -6.03 29.32 -9.97
CA LEU A 90 -5.89 30.05 -11.23
C LEU A 90 -7.25 30.33 -11.87
N ILE A 91 -8.16 29.35 -11.86
CA ILE A 91 -9.53 29.51 -12.35
C ILE A 91 -10.27 30.58 -11.54
N GLN A 92 -10.16 30.58 -10.21
CA GLN A 92 -10.77 31.60 -9.35
C GLN A 92 -10.22 33.01 -9.64
N GLN A 93 -8.91 33.15 -9.87
CA GLN A 93 -8.31 34.43 -10.26
C GLN A 93 -8.82 34.92 -11.62
N ALA A 94 -8.93 34.02 -12.61
CA ALA A 94 -9.47 34.35 -13.93
C ALA A 94 -10.94 34.79 -13.84
N GLN A 95 -11.77 34.08 -13.06
CA GLN A 95 -13.17 34.46 -12.81
C GLN A 95 -13.27 35.85 -12.17
N LYS A 96 -12.40 36.15 -11.19
CA LYS A 96 -12.37 37.46 -10.54
C LYS A 96 -12.04 38.57 -11.54
N LEU A 97 -11.00 38.39 -12.36
CA LEU A 97 -10.64 39.36 -13.40
C LEU A 97 -11.77 39.58 -14.41
N LEU A 98 -12.45 38.52 -14.84
CA LEU A 98 -13.60 38.62 -15.72
C LEU A 98 -14.76 39.41 -15.07
N SER A 99 -15.03 39.18 -13.79
CA SER A 99 -16.06 39.94 -13.04
C SER A 99 -15.71 41.41 -12.81
N GLU A 100 -14.43 41.78 -12.91
CA GLU A 100 -13.99 43.18 -12.83
C GLU A 100 -14.09 43.90 -14.20
N ILE A 101 -14.26 43.16 -15.30
CA ILE A 101 -14.37 43.68 -16.67
C ILE A 101 -15.82 43.81 -17.14
N VAL A 102 -16.70 42.89 -16.71
CA VAL A 102 -18.15 42.84 -17.06
C VAL A 102 -18.97 43.62 -16.04
#